data_AF-A0A530ACH4-F1
#
_entry.id   AF-A0A530ACH4-F1
#
_cell.length_a   1.000
_cell.length_b   1.000
_cell.length_c   1.000
_cell.angle_alpha   90.00
_cell.angle_beta   90.00
_cell.angle_gamma   90.00
#
_symmetry.space_group_name_H-M   'P 1'
#
loop_
_entity.id
_entity.type
_entity.pdbx_description
1 polymer ?
#
loop_
_entity_poly.entity_id
_entity_poly.type
_entity_poly.pdbx_seq_one_letter_code
_entity_poly.pdbx_strand_id
1 'polypeptide(L)'
;DTGAVEMALWSLLGERGVDMVAWESFGSGWVTDVVKQLKLADVRKFEAGYGQLPDLKQIDFDRDVVFTWNGTTSGVRVPNGDFIP
;
A
#
# COMPACT_ATOMS: atom_id res chain seq x y z
N ASP A 1 7.76 -13.67 -1.86
CA ASP A 1 9.00 -12.93 -1.58
C ASP A 1 9.08 -11.66 -2.35
N THR A 2 8.99 -10.56 -1.61
CA THR A 2 9.12 -9.19 -2.09
C THR A 2 10.31 -8.50 -1.43
N GLY A 3 11.39 -9.25 -1.19
CA GLY A 3 12.50 -8.82 -0.32
C GLY A 3 13.09 -7.45 -0.64
N ALA A 4 13.14 -7.06 -1.92
CA ALA A 4 13.57 -5.72 -2.30
C ALA A 4 12.61 -4.61 -1.82
N VAL A 5 11.30 -4.85 -1.93
CA VAL A 5 10.28 -3.91 -1.44
C VAL A 5 10.25 -3.91 0.08
N GLU A 6 10.31 -5.07 0.73
CA GLU A 6 10.39 -5.16 2.21
C GLU A 6 11.59 -4.36 2.74
N MET A 7 12.78 -4.53 2.16
CA MET A 7 13.95 -3.73 2.54
C MET A 7 13.74 -2.23 2.33
N ALA A 8 13.05 -1.82 1.26
CA ALA A 8 12.70 -0.42 1.04
C ALA A 8 11.71 0.08 2.10
N LEU A 9 10.66 -0.67 2.41
CA LEU A 9 9.69 -0.32 3.46
C LEU A 9 10.39 -0.14 4.82
N TRP A 10 11.31 -1.03 5.15
CA TRP A 10 12.04 -1.01 6.42
C TRP A 10 13.06 0.13 6.53
N SER A 11 13.53 0.63 5.39
CA SER A 11 14.54 1.69 5.35
C SER A 11 13.95 3.08 5.16
N LEU A 12 12.76 3.18 4.54
CA LEU A 12 12.18 4.45 4.08
C LEU A 12 10.97 4.89 4.89
N LEU A 13 10.25 3.98 5.56
CA LEU A 13 9.04 4.33 6.30
C LEU A 13 9.31 4.65 7.78
N GLY A 14 8.45 5.48 8.36
CA GLY A 14 8.40 5.75 9.80
C GLY A 14 8.65 7.20 10.20
N GLU A 15 9.14 8.05 9.29
CA GLU A 15 9.22 9.50 9.54
C GLU A 15 7.83 10.16 9.53
N ARG A 16 6.98 9.77 8.57
CA ARG A 16 5.61 10.25 8.41
C ARG A 16 4.62 9.13 8.69
N GLY A 17 3.36 9.52 8.86
CA GLY A 17 2.26 8.57 8.77
C GLY A 17 2.26 7.86 7.42
N VAL A 18 1.77 6.62 7.38
CA VAL A 18 1.77 5.80 6.17
C VAL A 18 0.35 5.42 5.78
N ASP A 19 0.03 5.58 4.50
CA ASP A 19 -1.17 5.06 3.86
C ASP A 19 -0.83 3.80 3.07
N MET A 20 -1.24 2.65 3.61
CA MET A 20 -1.06 1.35 2.98
C MET A 20 -2.33 0.97 2.21
N VAL A 21 -2.22 0.81 0.89
CA VAL A 21 -3.36 0.51 0.01
C VAL A 21 -3.16 -0.86 -0.63
N ALA A 22 -4.13 -1.76 -0.47
CA ALA A 22 -4.03 -3.15 -0.90
C ALA A 22 -5.33 -3.67 -1.52
N TRP A 23 -5.21 -4.25 -2.71
CA TRP A 23 -6.32 -4.93 -3.42
C TRP A 23 -5.86 -6.24 -4.06
N GLU A 24 -4.72 -6.75 -3.61
CA GLU A 24 -4.09 -7.95 -4.12
C GLU A 24 -3.10 -8.52 -3.09
N SER A 25 -2.67 -9.76 -3.32
CA SER A 25 -1.82 -10.56 -2.44
C SER A 25 -0.54 -9.88 -1.92
N PHE A 26 0.28 -9.24 -2.76
CA PHE A 26 1.53 -8.62 -2.34
C PHE A 26 1.28 -7.39 -1.48
N GLY A 27 0.36 -6.51 -1.88
CA GLY A 27 -0.08 -5.36 -1.11
C GLY A 27 -0.57 -5.76 0.28
N SER A 28 -1.37 -6.83 0.39
CA SER A 28 -1.78 -7.37 1.69
C SER A 28 -0.59 -7.90 2.52
N GLY A 29 0.41 -8.49 1.86
CA GLY A 29 1.68 -8.88 2.47
C GLY A 29 2.42 -7.68 3.06
N TRP A 30 2.55 -6.59 2.30
CA TRP A 30 3.23 -5.37 2.72
C TRP A 30 2.49 -4.64 3.85
N VAL A 31 1.16 -4.59 3.79
CA VAL A 31 0.32 -4.10 4.91
C VAL A 31 0.64 -4.89 6.19
N THR A 32 0.71 -6.22 6.07
CA THR A 32 1.02 -7.09 7.22
C THR A 32 2.41 -6.83 7.76
N ASP A 33 3.39 -6.65 6.88
CA ASP A 33 4.77 -6.36 7.24
C ASP A 33 4.90 -5.03 8.01
N VAL A 34 4.33 -3.95 7.46
CA VAL A 34 4.32 -2.61 8.09
C VAL A 34 3.62 -2.63 9.45
N VAL A 35 2.46 -3.30 9.56
CA VAL A 35 1.66 -3.28 10.79
C VAL A 35 2.20 -4.25 11.85
N LYS A 36 2.58 -5.47 11.47
CA LYS A 36 2.93 -6.52 12.44
C LYS A 36 4.43 -6.61 12.72
N GLN A 37 5.27 -6.34 11.72
CA GLN A 37 6.73 -6.44 11.86
C GLN A 37 7.34 -5.10 12.23
N LEU A 38 7.13 -4.07 11.41
CA LEU A 38 7.64 -2.71 11.69
C LEU A 38 6.90 -2.02 12.84
N LYS A 39 5.60 -2.32 13.01
CA LYS A 39 4.75 -1.77 14.08
C LYS A 39 4.74 -0.24 14.10
N LEU A 40 4.68 0.36 12.91
CA LEU A 40 4.57 1.82 12.79
C LEU A 40 3.31 2.30 13.51
N ALA A 41 3.43 3.40 14.25
CA ALA A 41 2.37 3.89 15.11
C ALA A 41 1.22 4.57 14.34
N ASP A 42 1.53 5.18 13.20
CA ASP A 42 0.59 5.94 12.39
C ASP A 42 0.42 5.31 11.00
N VAL A 43 -0.46 4.29 10.91
CA VAL A 43 -0.75 3.56 9.68
C VAL A 43 -2.24 3.59 9.39
N ARG A 44 -2.63 4.05 8.21
CA ARG A 44 -3.98 3.87 7.66
C ARG A 44 -3.96 2.78 6.61
N LYS A 45 -5.03 1.98 6.58
CA LYS A 45 -5.16 0.86 5.66
C LYS A 45 -6.38 1.05 4.78
N PHE A 46 -6.19 0.89 3.48
CA PHE A 46 -7.25 0.93 2.49
C PHE A 46 -7.24 -0.41 1.75
N GLU A 47 -8.20 -1.27 2.06
CA GLU A 47 -8.25 -2.64 1.58
C GLU A 47 -9.48 -2.86 0.69
N ALA A 48 -9.31 -3.56 -0.43
CA ALA A 48 -10.42 -3.99 -1.29
C ALA A 48 -10.29 -5.47 -1.67
N GLY A 49 -11.43 -6.09 -1.96
CA GLY A 49 -11.49 -7.47 -2.43
C GLY A 49 -10.95 -7.64 -3.85
N TYR A 50 -10.81 -8.90 -4.28
CA TYR A 50 -10.38 -9.20 -5.65
C TYR A 50 -11.39 -8.62 -6.67
N GLY A 51 -10.90 -8.12 -7.80
CA GLY A 51 -11.77 -7.47 -8.79
C GLY A 51 -12.16 -6.03 -8.45
N GLN A 52 -11.68 -5.46 -7.32
CA GLN A 52 -12.04 -4.10 -6.89
C GLN A 52 -10.81 -3.24 -6.55
N LEU A 53 -10.96 -1.92 -6.68
CA LEU A 53 -10.04 -0.95 -6.09
C LEU A 53 -10.68 -0.34 -4.84
N PRO A 54 -9.90 0.01 -3.80
CA PRO A 54 -10.39 0.84 -2.72
C PRO A 54 -10.62 2.27 -3.22
N ASP A 55 -11.28 3.08 -2.41
CA ASP A 55 -11.50 4.50 -2.75
C ASP A 55 -10.19 5.29 -2.65
N LEU A 56 -9.50 5.41 -3.79
CA LEU A 56 -8.20 6.09 -3.90
C LEU A 56 -8.27 7.58 -3.57
N LYS A 57 -9.47 8.19 -3.50
CA LYS A 57 -9.65 9.60 -3.13
C LYS A 57 -9.43 9.86 -1.64
N GLN A 58 -9.38 8.81 -0.82
CA GLN A 58 -9.13 8.93 0.62
C GLN A 58 -7.63 8.95 0.96
N ILE A 59 -6.77 8.68 -0.01
CA ILE A 59 -5.32 8.71 0.14
C ILE A 59 -4.90 10.15 0.45
N ASP A 60 -4.06 10.30 1.46
CA ASP A 60 -3.44 11.57 1.83
C ASP A 60 -1.97 11.54 1.40
N PHE A 61 -1.60 12.42 0.48
CA PHE A 61 -0.25 12.48 -0.08
C PHE A 61 0.72 13.34 0.75
N ASP A 62 0.27 13.93 1.87
CA ASP A 62 1.18 14.46 2.91
C ASP A 62 1.84 13.32 3.72
N ARG A 63 1.32 12.09 3.56
CA ARG A 63 1.79 10.84 4.17
C ARG A 63 2.56 10.01 3.14
N ASP A 64 3.34 9.04 3.62
CA ASP A 64 3.96 8.06 2.71
C ASP A 64 2.88 7.11 2.18
N VAL A 65 2.81 6.93 0.86
CA VAL A 65 1.78 6.08 0.23
C VAL A 65 2.43 4.86 -0.39
N VAL A 66 1.95 3.66 -0.03
CA VAL A 66 2.42 2.39 -0.58
C VAL A 66 1.26 1.61 -1.16
N PHE A 67 1.36 1.26 -2.44
CA PHE A 67 0.35 0.46 -3.13
C PHE A 67 0.95 -0.31 -4.30
N THR A 68 0.28 -1.39 -4.72
CA THR A 68 0.65 -2.13 -5.93
C THR A 68 -0.08 -1.61 -7.15
N TRP A 69 0.62 -1.04 -8.13
CA TRP A 69 -0.04 -0.51 -9.33
C TRP A 69 -0.89 -1.55 -10.08
N ASN A 70 -0.36 -2.76 -10.24
CA ASN A 70 -1.00 -3.88 -10.92
C ASN A 70 -1.25 -5.02 -9.93
N GLY A 71 -2.51 -5.35 -9.68
CA GLY A 71 -2.94 -6.52 -8.96
C GLY A 71 -3.14 -7.70 -9.89
N THR A 72 -2.04 -8.36 -10.27
CA THR A 72 -2.08 -9.51 -11.19
C THR A 72 -2.97 -10.63 -10.66
N THR A 73 -2.91 -10.90 -9.35
CA THR A 73 -3.72 -11.93 -8.70
C THR A 73 -5.21 -11.55 -8.63
N SER A 74 -5.51 -10.27 -8.45
CA SER A 74 -6.90 -9.79 -8.32
C SER A 74 -7.54 -9.38 -9.64
N GLY A 75 -6.78 -9.33 -10.74
CA GLY A 75 -7.26 -8.95 -12.06
C GLY A 75 -7.56 -7.46 -12.21
N VAL A 76 -6.99 -6.61 -11.35
CA VAL A 76 -7.28 -5.17 -11.29
C VAL A 76 -6.01 -4.37 -11.28
N ARG A 77 -6.02 -3.23 -11.97
CA ARG A 77 -4.93 -2.26 -11.94
C ARG A 77 -5.46 -0.85 -11.73
N VAL A 78 -4.60 0.01 -11.20
CA VAL A 78 -4.85 1.45 -11.21
C VAL A 78 -5.01 1.93 -12.67
N PRO A 79 -6.08 2.66 -13.01
CA PRO A 79 -6.37 3.01 -14.40
C PRO A 79 -5.38 4.04 -14.97
N ASN A 80 -4.97 5.03 -14.17
CA ASN A 80 -4.03 6.09 -14.52
C ASN A 80 -3.43 6.72 -13.23
N GLY A 81 -2.49 7.65 -13.37
CA GLY A 81 -1.85 8.33 -12.24
C GLY A 81 -2.48 9.67 -11.84
N ASP A 82 -3.67 10.02 -12.35
CA ASP A 82 -4.22 11.39 -12.22
C ASP A 82 -4.54 11.78 -10.77
N PHE A 83 -4.63 10.81 -9.87
CA PHE A 83 -4.86 11.01 -8.43
C PHE A 83 -3.57 11.25 -7.64
N ILE A 84 -2.40 11.11 -8.28
CA ILE A 84 -1.08 11.33 -7.68
C ILE A 84 -0.64 12.76 -8.04
N PRO A 85 -0.32 13.61 -7.06
CA PRO A 85 0.02 15.02 -7.27
C PRO A 85 1.36 15.25 -7.99
#